data_AF-A0A965X191-F1
#
_entry.id   AF-A0A965X191-F1
#
_cell.length_a   1.000
_cell.length_b   1.000
_cell.length_c   1.000
_cell.angle_alpha   90.00
_cell.angle_beta   90.00
_cell.angle_gamma   90.00
#
_symmetry.space_group_name_H-M   'P 1'
#
loop_
_entity.id
_entity.type
_entity.pdbx_description
1 polymer ?
#
loop_
_entity_poly.entity_id
_entity_poly.type
_entity_poly.pdbx_seq_one_letter_code
_entity_poly.pdbx_strand_id
1 'polypeptide(L)'
;MKHIKKGIFLLIISVFSITNTYSTTVKEDDITLALQSIIVAAAATQGVTLLTPPYSFPDASINKDGSASKFFFTLEKSDIGALRKTFLSFPPPVAKPKGFFEMLFESITSIFNNYEFIKNYLQKQHLSEQEIILTGSLGAIRIATSTPFRYDGEGSFLVEGNRISNSFSIEFTFTIPLEGEKRGSIIPLTLLVNKEDALKSAFSIFEID
;
A
#
# COMPACT_ATOMS: atom_id res chain seq x y z
N MET A 1 -27.17 -42.35 -28.52
CA MET A 1 -26.44 -42.28 -27.22
C MET A 1 -24.93 -42.01 -27.30
N LYS A 2 -24.19 -42.32 -28.39
CA LYS A 2 -22.73 -42.07 -28.49
C LYS A 2 -22.34 -40.58 -28.66
N HIS A 3 -23.20 -39.75 -29.26
CA HIS A 3 -22.88 -38.34 -29.54
C HIS A 3 -23.05 -37.41 -28.33
N ILE A 4 -23.94 -37.73 -27.39
CA ILE A 4 -24.19 -36.92 -26.18
C ILE A 4 -22.97 -36.94 -25.24
N LYS A 5 -22.27 -38.08 -25.15
CA LYS A 5 -21.06 -38.22 -24.31
C LYS A 5 -19.86 -37.41 -24.82
N LYS A 6 -19.75 -37.19 -26.14
CA LYS A 6 -18.69 -36.35 -26.74
C LYS A 6 -18.90 -34.85 -26.48
N GLY A 7 -20.16 -34.38 -26.52
CA GLY A 7 -20.49 -32.99 -26.25
C GLY A 7 -20.18 -32.57 -24.80
N ILE A 8 -20.49 -33.43 -23.83
CA ILE A 8 -20.20 -33.18 -22.41
C ILE A 8 -18.69 -33.15 -22.14
N PHE A 9 -17.92 -34.04 -22.77
CA PHE A 9 -16.47 -34.08 -22.60
C PHE A 9 -15.77 -32.83 -23.17
N LEU A 10 -16.22 -32.35 -24.33
CA LEU A 10 -15.73 -31.10 -24.93
C LEU A 10 -16.08 -29.88 -24.07
N LEU A 11 -17.25 -29.88 -23.42
CA LEU A 11 -17.68 -28.79 -22.55
C LEU A 11 -16.90 -28.75 -21.24
N ILE A 12 -16.49 -29.91 -20.69
CA ILE A 12 -15.62 -29.97 -19.51
C ILE A 12 -14.20 -29.46 -19.85
N ILE A 13 -13.66 -29.81 -21.03
CA ILE A 13 -12.35 -29.33 -21.48
C ILE A 13 -12.37 -27.82 -21.75
N SER A 14 -13.45 -27.28 -22.31
CA SER A 14 -13.56 -25.83 -22.53
C SER A 14 -13.71 -25.08 -21.21
N VAL A 15 -14.49 -25.60 -20.24
CA VAL A 15 -14.61 -24.99 -18.91
C VAL A 15 -13.27 -25.03 -18.15
N PHE A 16 -12.51 -26.13 -18.25
CA PHE A 16 -11.17 -26.23 -17.63
C PHE A 16 -10.13 -25.31 -18.30
N SER A 17 -10.27 -25.07 -19.60
CA SER A 17 -9.39 -24.14 -20.33
C SER A 17 -9.72 -22.68 -20.03
N ILE A 18 -11.00 -22.35 -19.82
CA ILE A 18 -11.43 -20.99 -19.46
C ILE A 18 -11.00 -20.64 -18.04
N THR A 19 -11.01 -21.59 -17.10
CA THR A 19 -10.58 -21.34 -15.71
C THR A 19 -9.08 -21.09 -15.57
N ASN A 20 -8.24 -21.60 -16.48
CA ASN A 20 -6.79 -21.33 -16.46
C ASN A 20 -6.40 -19.97 -17.08
N THR A 21 -7.32 -19.29 -17.76
CA THR A 21 -7.06 -17.96 -18.36
C THR A 21 -7.08 -16.81 -17.34
N TYR A 22 -7.49 -17.07 -16.11
CA TYR A 22 -7.53 -16.09 -15.01
C TYR A 22 -6.47 -16.36 -13.93
N SER A 23 -5.53 -17.27 -14.17
CA SER A 23 -4.38 -17.41 -13.29
C SER A 23 -3.45 -16.26 -13.61
N THR A 24 -3.35 -15.29 -12.69
CA THR A 24 -2.23 -14.34 -12.73
C THR A 24 -0.94 -15.16 -12.72
N THR A 25 0.04 -14.77 -13.53
CA THR A 25 1.36 -15.41 -13.54
C THR A 25 2.07 -15.32 -12.19
N VAL A 26 1.64 -14.36 -11.36
CA VAL A 26 2.12 -14.12 -9.99
C VAL A 26 1.14 -14.73 -8.98
N LYS A 27 1.67 -15.34 -7.91
CA LYS A 27 0.86 -15.91 -6.83
C LYS A 27 0.12 -14.82 -6.05
N GLU A 28 -1.13 -15.06 -5.67
CA GLU A 28 -1.92 -14.12 -4.86
C GLU A 28 -1.24 -13.74 -3.53
N ASP A 29 -0.53 -14.68 -2.89
CA ASP A 29 0.23 -14.43 -1.67
C ASP A 29 1.36 -13.41 -1.89
N ASP A 30 2.06 -13.48 -3.03
CA ASP A 30 3.14 -12.56 -3.37
C ASP A 30 2.58 -11.14 -3.63
N ILE A 31 1.43 -11.05 -4.32
CA ILE A 31 0.70 -9.78 -4.53
C ILE A 31 0.27 -9.19 -3.19
N THR A 32 -0.28 -10.03 -2.32
CA THR A 32 -0.78 -9.61 -1.00
C THR A 32 0.35 -9.06 -0.14
N LEU A 33 1.46 -9.81 -0.09
CA LEU A 33 2.66 -9.44 0.64
C LEU A 33 3.27 -8.13 0.12
N ALA A 34 3.28 -7.92 -1.20
CA ALA A 34 3.77 -6.69 -1.81
C ALA A 34 2.92 -5.47 -1.43
N LEU A 35 1.59 -5.59 -1.51
CA LEU A 35 0.67 -4.52 -1.11
C LEU A 35 0.80 -4.16 0.37
N GLN A 36 0.89 -5.16 1.26
CA GLN A 36 1.18 -4.93 2.67
C GLN A 36 2.53 -4.23 2.86
N SER A 37 3.55 -4.61 2.09
CA SER A 37 4.89 -4.02 2.16
C SER A 37 4.91 -2.55 1.73
N ILE A 38 4.07 -2.14 0.78
CA ILE A 38 3.89 -0.72 0.42
C ILE A 38 3.37 0.07 1.64
N ILE A 39 2.41 -0.49 2.41
CA ILE A 39 1.88 0.14 3.63
C ILE A 39 2.96 0.24 4.71
N VAL A 40 3.74 -0.83 4.91
CA VAL A 40 4.87 -0.83 5.85
C VAL A 40 5.91 0.23 5.48
N ALA A 41 6.26 0.32 4.20
CA ALA A 41 7.21 1.31 3.69
C ALA A 41 6.72 2.74 3.92
N ALA A 42 5.44 3.01 3.62
CA ALA A 42 4.82 4.31 3.86
C ALA A 42 4.80 4.66 5.36
N ALA A 43 4.43 3.71 6.22
CA ALA A 43 4.39 3.91 7.67
C ALA A 43 5.78 4.18 8.27
N ALA A 44 6.81 3.43 7.86
CA ALA A 44 8.18 3.66 8.31
C ALA A 44 8.70 5.02 7.83
N THR A 45 8.49 5.35 6.55
CA THR A 45 8.93 6.62 5.94
C THR A 45 8.24 7.82 6.57
N GLN A 46 6.93 7.73 6.84
CA GLN A 46 6.20 8.76 7.57
C GLN A 46 6.66 8.83 9.03
N GLY A 47 6.87 7.68 9.67
CA GLY A 47 7.25 7.57 11.07
C GLY A 47 8.58 8.25 11.39
N VAL A 48 9.59 8.12 10.53
CA VAL A 48 10.90 8.77 10.76
C VAL A 48 10.84 10.30 10.79
N THR A 49 9.83 10.90 10.15
CA THR A 49 9.60 12.36 10.22
C THR A 49 9.08 12.83 11.58
N LEU A 50 8.53 11.91 12.39
CA LEU A 50 8.03 12.18 13.74
C LEU A 50 9.13 12.05 14.80
N LEU A 51 10.32 11.57 14.43
CA LEU A 51 11.45 11.42 15.34
C LEU A 51 12.04 12.78 15.73
N THR A 52 12.80 12.81 16.83
CA THR A 52 13.52 14.00 17.28
C THR A 52 14.99 13.63 17.54
N PRO A 53 15.94 14.08 16.71
CA PRO A 53 15.75 14.85 15.46
C PRO A 53 15.04 14.02 14.38
N PRO A 54 14.38 14.68 13.39
CA PRO A 54 13.76 13.96 12.28
C PRO A 54 14.84 13.24 11.47
N TYR A 55 14.50 12.06 10.97
CA TYR A 55 15.37 11.25 10.13
C TYR A 55 14.77 11.16 8.71
N SER A 56 15.63 10.95 7.71
CA SER A 56 15.21 10.76 6.32
C SER A 56 15.96 9.57 5.74
N PHE A 57 15.23 8.71 5.05
CA PHE A 57 15.82 7.60 4.33
C PHE A 57 16.47 8.10 3.03
N PRO A 58 17.61 7.54 2.63
CA PRO A 58 18.24 7.89 1.34
C PRO A 58 17.46 7.33 0.14
N ASP A 59 16.70 6.26 0.36
CA ASP A 59 16.04 5.43 -0.64
C ASP A 59 14.50 5.52 -0.56
N ALA A 60 13.94 6.29 0.37
CA ALA A 60 12.50 6.44 0.54
C ALA A 60 12.13 7.87 0.94
N SER A 61 11.11 8.45 0.29
CA SER A 61 10.68 9.82 0.59
C SER A 61 9.17 10.01 0.49
N ILE A 62 8.64 10.89 1.33
CA ILE A 62 7.26 11.38 1.29
C ILE A 62 7.31 12.90 1.12
N ASN A 63 6.66 13.40 0.06
CA ASN A 63 6.49 14.80 -0.24
C ASN A 63 5.01 15.16 -0.23
N LYS A 64 4.66 16.23 0.48
CA LYS A 64 3.31 16.81 0.48
C LYS A 64 3.39 18.31 0.32
N ASP A 65 2.45 18.89 -0.41
CA ASP A 65 2.34 20.35 -0.45
C ASP A 65 1.79 20.90 0.87
N GLY A 66 1.98 22.20 1.12
CA GLY A 66 1.60 22.83 2.38
C GLY A 66 0.09 22.80 2.67
N SER A 67 -0.73 22.62 1.63
CA SER A 67 -2.19 22.47 1.74
C SER A 67 -2.66 21.02 1.81
N ALA A 68 -1.74 20.05 1.81
CA ALA A 68 -2.03 18.62 1.68
C ALA A 68 -2.97 18.30 0.50
N SER A 69 -2.94 19.09 -0.56
CA SER A 69 -3.69 18.86 -1.79
C SER A 69 -2.99 17.85 -2.70
N LYS A 70 -1.68 17.67 -2.54
CA LYS A 70 -0.89 16.68 -3.27
C LYS A 70 0.01 15.91 -2.32
N PHE A 71 0.09 14.61 -2.55
CA PHE A 71 0.95 13.69 -1.85
C PHE A 71 1.71 12.83 -2.86
N PHE A 72 3.00 12.63 -2.62
CA PHE A 72 3.87 11.75 -3.40
C PHE A 72 4.75 10.95 -2.46
N PHE A 73 4.78 9.65 -2.66
CA PHE A 73 5.63 8.69 -1.98
C PHE A 73 6.49 7.98 -3.02
N THR A 74 7.80 7.93 -2.79
CA THR A 74 8.76 7.36 -3.74
C THR A 74 9.70 6.42 -3.01
N LEU A 75 9.98 5.28 -3.65
CA LEU A 75 10.90 4.24 -3.21
C LEU A 75 11.91 3.96 -4.32
N GLU A 76 13.20 3.96 -3.99
CA GLU A 76 14.30 3.69 -4.91
C GLU A 76 15.10 2.47 -4.42
N LYS A 77 14.72 1.27 -4.90
CA LYS A 77 15.31 -0.01 -4.46
C LYS A 77 15.31 -0.16 -2.94
N SER A 78 14.23 0.27 -2.30
CA SER A 78 14.16 0.32 -0.84
C SER A 78 13.93 -1.06 -0.26
N ASP A 79 14.76 -1.45 0.71
CA ASP A 79 14.59 -2.67 1.48
C ASP A 79 13.59 -2.43 2.62
N ILE A 80 12.41 -3.03 2.52
CA ILE A 80 11.30 -2.74 3.44
C ILE A 80 11.61 -3.26 4.85
N GLY A 81 12.34 -4.36 4.98
CA GLY A 81 12.82 -4.87 6.25
C GLY A 81 13.81 -3.91 6.90
N ALA A 82 14.72 -3.33 6.11
CA ALA A 82 15.68 -2.34 6.58
C ALA A 82 15.01 -1.02 7.00
N LEU A 83 14.04 -0.51 6.23
CA LEU A 83 13.25 0.69 6.59
C LEU A 83 12.55 0.50 7.94
N ARG A 84 11.85 -0.63 8.10
CA ARG A 84 11.18 -1.01 9.34
C ARG A 84 12.16 -1.08 10.51
N LYS A 85 13.25 -1.83 10.36
CA LYS A 85 14.24 -2.03 11.42
C LYS A 85 14.88 -0.71 11.84
N THR A 86 15.24 0.14 10.87
CA THR A 86 15.81 1.46 11.12
C THR A 86 14.85 2.31 11.95
N PHE A 87 13.58 2.45 11.57
CA PHE A 87 12.60 3.18 12.37
C PHE A 87 12.48 2.62 13.80
N LEU A 88 12.35 1.30 13.94
CA LEU A 88 12.21 0.65 15.25
C LEU A 88 13.46 0.71 16.13
N SER A 89 14.63 1.04 15.55
CA SER A 89 15.87 1.20 16.30
C SER A 89 15.95 2.52 17.06
N PHE A 90 15.14 3.52 16.69
CA PHE A 90 15.14 4.81 17.36
C PHE A 90 14.37 4.76 18.69
N PRO A 91 14.82 5.51 19.71
CA PRO A 91 14.04 5.68 20.93
C PRO A 91 12.77 6.49 20.64
N PRO A 92 11.73 6.36 21.50
CA PRO A 92 10.55 7.21 21.42
C PRO A 92 10.93 8.71 21.41
N PRO A 93 10.29 9.53 20.57
CA PRO A 93 10.55 10.97 20.56
C PRO A 93 10.16 11.58 21.91
N VAL A 94 10.95 12.54 22.37
CA VAL A 94 10.65 13.26 23.62
C VAL A 94 9.34 14.03 23.43
N ALA A 95 8.36 13.77 24.29
CA ALA A 95 7.10 14.51 24.29
C ALA A 95 7.38 15.99 24.55
N LYS A 96 7.16 16.84 23.54
CA LYS A 96 7.15 18.29 23.72
C LYS A 96 5.75 18.72 24.14
N PRO A 97 5.60 19.57 25.17
CA PRO A 97 4.30 20.13 25.51
C PRO A 97 3.77 20.90 24.31
N LYS A 98 2.58 20.51 23.84
CA LYS A 98 1.92 21.14 22.69
C LYS A 98 1.06 22.31 23.16
N GLY A 99 1.06 23.40 22.42
CA GLY A 99 0.11 24.50 22.59
C GLY A 99 -1.30 24.11 22.14
N PHE A 100 -2.30 24.83 22.62
CA PHE A 100 -3.72 24.60 22.29
C PHE A 100 -4.01 24.55 20.77
N PHE A 101 -3.43 25.48 20.00
CA PHE A 101 -3.62 25.52 18.56
C PHE A 101 -2.94 24.36 17.84
N GLU A 102 -1.79 23.89 18.31
CA GLU A 102 -1.10 22.73 17.75
C GLU A 102 -1.94 21.45 17.93
N MET A 103 -2.57 21.30 19.11
CA MET A 103 -3.50 20.21 19.39
C MET A 103 -4.74 20.27 18.48
N LEU A 104 -5.29 21.46 18.23
CA LEU A 104 -6.42 21.64 17.32
C LEU A 104 -6.07 21.30 15.87
N PHE A 105 -4.94 21.77 15.35
CA PHE A 105 -4.54 21.50 13.97
C PHE A 105 -4.22 20.03 13.72
N GLU A 106 -3.57 19.34 14.66
CA GLU A 106 -3.32 17.89 14.55
C GLU A 106 -4.60 17.06 14.51
N SER A 107 -5.64 17.48 15.25
CA SER A 107 -6.93 16.76 15.28
C SER A 107 -7.65 16.72 13.93
N ILE A 108 -7.30 17.65 13.03
CA ILE A 108 -7.95 17.82 11.74
C ILE A 108 -7.14 17.17 10.60
N THR A 109 -5.82 17.02 10.76
CA THR A 109 -4.91 16.92 9.60
C THR A 109 -4.15 15.61 9.42
N SER A 110 -4.21 14.62 10.32
CA SER A 110 -3.38 13.44 10.13
C SER A 110 -3.98 12.09 10.47
N ILE A 111 -3.85 11.21 9.49
CA ILE A 111 -4.20 9.80 9.51
C ILE A 111 -3.11 8.98 10.25
N PHE A 112 -1.88 9.49 10.38
CA PHE A 112 -0.73 8.78 10.99
C PHE A 112 0.23 9.69 11.79
N ASN A 113 -0.25 10.68 12.55
CA ASN A 113 0.66 11.52 13.37
C ASN A 113 1.11 10.88 14.69
N ASN A 114 0.72 9.63 14.97
CA ASN A 114 1.01 9.00 16.25
C ASN A 114 2.17 8.01 16.12
N TYR A 115 3.31 8.37 16.71
CA TYR A 115 4.48 7.52 16.80
C TYR A 115 4.18 6.14 17.41
N GLU A 116 3.42 6.07 18.51
CA GLU A 116 3.12 4.80 19.19
C GLU A 116 2.24 3.89 18.31
N PHE A 117 1.30 4.47 17.55
CA PHE A 117 0.51 3.71 16.59
C PHE A 117 1.41 3.10 15.50
N ILE A 118 2.27 3.92 14.86
CA ILE A 118 3.19 3.46 13.81
C ILE A 118 4.14 2.39 14.36
N LYS A 119 4.73 2.63 15.53
CA LYS A 119 5.62 1.67 16.19
C LYS A 119 4.94 0.34 16.46
N ASN A 120 3.75 0.35 17.05
CA ASN A 120 2.99 -0.87 17.34
C ASN A 120 2.60 -1.61 16.06
N TYR A 121 2.21 -0.89 15.02
CA TYR A 121 1.91 -1.46 13.70
C TYR A 121 3.16 -2.14 13.11
N LEU A 122 4.29 -1.44 13.07
CA LEU A 122 5.55 -1.93 12.48
C LEU A 122 6.17 -3.08 13.28
N GLN A 123 6.05 -3.09 14.61
CA GLN A 123 6.55 -4.19 15.45
C GLN A 123 5.90 -5.53 15.11
N LYS A 124 4.61 -5.52 14.77
CA LYS A 124 3.84 -6.72 14.38
C LYS A 124 4.17 -7.24 12.99
N GLN A 125 4.89 -6.46 12.17
CA GLN A 125 5.26 -6.89 10.83
C GLN A 125 6.47 -7.82 10.90
N HIS A 126 6.34 -9.03 10.36
CA HIS A 126 7.40 -10.03 10.33
C HIS A 126 8.17 -9.95 9.01
N LEU A 127 8.84 -8.82 8.78
CA LEU A 127 9.69 -8.58 7.61
C LEU A 127 11.16 -8.44 8.03
N SER A 128 12.01 -9.29 7.47
CA SER A 128 13.47 -9.20 7.61
C SER A 128 14.07 -8.41 6.46
N GLU A 129 15.30 -7.94 6.64
CA GLU A 129 16.08 -7.29 5.58
C GLU A 129 16.21 -8.22 4.35
N GLN A 130 16.23 -7.63 3.16
CA GLN A 130 16.36 -8.25 1.84
C GLN A 130 15.23 -9.21 1.44
N GLU A 131 14.19 -9.37 2.26
CA GLU A 131 13.03 -10.19 1.92
C GLU A 131 12.20 -9.56 0.79
N ILE A 132 12.04 -8.22 0.84
CA ILE A 132 11.20 -7.46 -0.10
C ILE A 132 11.88 -6.12 -0.38
N ILE A 133 12.05 -5.85 -1.67
CA ILE A 133 12.62 -4.64 -2.22
C ILE A 133 11.57 -4.01 -3.14
N LEU A 134 11.27 -2.74 -2.93
CA LEU A 134 10.30 -1.99 -3.73
C LEU A 134 10.99 -0.84 -4.45
N THR A 135 10.63 -0.64 -5.72
CA THR A 135 11.03 0.53 -6.51
C THR A 135 9.83 1.10 -7.20
N GLY A 136 9.53 2.39 -7.02
CA GLY A 136 8.38 3.01 -7.66
C GLY A 136 7.84 4.20 -6.91
N SER A 137 6.61 4.56 -7.21
CA SER A 137 5.96 5.73 -6.63
C SER A 137 4.47 5.58 -6.48
N LEU A 138 3.93 6.30 -5.52
CA LEU A 138 2.51 6.44 -5.22
C LEU A 138 2.18 7.92 -5.10
N GLY A 139 1.18 8.39 -5.83
CA GLY A 139 0.71 9.77 -5.80
C GLY A 139 -0.77 9.85 -5.45
N ALA A 140 -1.19 10.95 -4.83
CA ALA A 140 -2.60 11.26 -4.62
C ALA A 140 -2.87 12.76 -4.71
N ILE A 141 -4.02 13.12 -5.28
CA ILE A 141 -4.47 14.50 -5.46
C ILE A 141 -5.84 14.67 -4.82
N ARG A 142 -5.99 15.72 -4.01
CA ARG A 142 -7.25 16.07 -3.37
C ARG A 142 -8.22 16.66 -4.39
N ILE A 143 -9.38 16.04 -4.52
CA ILE A 143 -10.52 16.53 -5.28
C ILE A 143 -11.51 17.18 -4.31
N ALA A 144 -11.54 18.51 -4.31
CA ALA A 144 -12.40 19.33 -3.45
C ALA A 144 -13.40 20.21 -4.23
N THR A 145 -13.48 20.05 -5.55
CA THR A 145 -14.34 20.85 -6.44
C THR A 145 -15.76 20.31 -6.56
N SER A 146 -16.00 19.05 -6.18
CA SER A 146 -17.32 18.41 -6.17
C SER A 146 -17.39 17.37 -5.05
N THR A 147 -18.57 17.23 -4.45
CA THR A 147 -18.82 16.18 -3.45
C THR A 147 -18.97 14.81 -4.14
N PRO A 148 -18.50 13.72 -3.51
CA PRO A 148 -17.80 13.70 -2.23
C PRO A 148 -16.35 14.17 -2.35
N PHE A 149 -15.88 14.92 -1.35
CA PHE A 149 -14.46 15.27 -1.26
C PHE A 149 -13.63 14.01 -1.04
N ARG A 150 -12.54 13.88 -1.77
CA ARG A 150 -11.71 12.66 -1.75
C ARG A 150 -10.29 12.95 -2.21
N TYR A 151 -9.40 11.98 -2.01
CA TYR A 151 -8.17 11.89 -2.79
C TYR A 151 -8.36 10.87 -3.90
N ASP A 152 -7.94 11.19 -5.12
CA ASP A 152 -7.77 10.22 -6.19
C ASP A 152 -6.26 9.99 -6.36
N GLY A 153 -5.85 8.73 -6.40
CA GLY A 153 -4.44 8.37 -6.42
C GLY A 153 -4.12 7.19 -7.30
N GLU A 154 -2.84 7.08 -7.61
CA GLU A 154 -2.27 6.04 -8.46
C GLU A 154 -0.88 5.65 -7.96
N GLY A 155 -0.51 4.40 -8.15
CA GLY A 155 0.79 3.88 -7.77
C GLY A 155 1.32 2.88 -8.77
N SER A 156 2.65 2.83 -8.88
CA SER A 156 3.36 1.84 -9.66
C SER A 156 4.61 1.42 -8.91
N PHE A 157 4.79 0.11 -8.73
CA PHE A 157 5.95 -0.46 -8.04
C PHE A 157 6.45 -1.70 -8.76
N LEU A 158 7.77 -1.77 -8.94
CA LEU A 158 8.50 -3.01 -9.15
C LEU A 158 8.74 -3.67 -7.79
N VAL A 159 8.40 -4.95 -7.70
CA VAL A 159 8.53 -5.79 -6.51
C VAL A 159 9.59 -6.85 -6.75
N GLU A 160 10.58 -6.92 -5.87
CA GLU A 160 11.65 -7.91 -5.89
C GLU A 160 11.97 -8.38 -4.47
N GLY A 161 12.83 -9.39 -4.32
CA GLY A 161 13.37 -9.81 -3.02
C GLY A 161 13.28 -11.32 -2.79
N ASN A 162 13.91 -11.78 -1.71
CA ASN A 162 14.08 -13.21 -1.43
C ASN A 162 12.79 -13.94 -1.05
N ARG A 163 11.77 -13.20 -0.60
CA ARG A 163 10.46 -13.76 -0.18
C ARG A 163 9.44 -13.79 -1.32
N ILE A 164 9.78 -13.20 -2.46
CA ILE A 164 8.93 -13.11 -3.64
C ILE A 164 9.37 -14.18 -4.64
N SER A 165 8.43 -14.92 -5.23
CA SER A 165 8.78 -16.05 -6.11
C SER A 165 9.51 -15.60 -7.37
N ASN A 166 9.12 -14.47 -7.96
CA ASN A 166 9.73 -13.84 -9.13
C ASN A 166 9.46 -12.34 -9.10
N SER A 167 10.35 -11.49 -9.61
CA SER A 167 10.08 -10.05 -9.72
C SER A 167 8.85 -9.76 -10.58
N PHE A 168 8.04 -8.77 -10.18
CA PHE A 168 6.83 -8.37 -10.91
C PHE A 168 6.49 -6.89 -10.71
N SER A 169 5.69 -6.32 -11.61
CA SER A 169 5.20 -4.94 -11.50
C SER A 169 3.77 -4.90 -11.00
N ILE A 170 3.49 -4.00 -10.07
CA ILE A 170 2.17 -3.64 -9.58
C ILE A 170 1.84 -2.24 -10.09
N GLU A 171 0.65 -2.05 -10.66
CA GLU A 171 0.07 -0.74 -10.99
C GLU A 171 -1.34 -0.68 -10.41
N PHE A 172 -1.72 0.42 -9.76
CA PHE A 172 -3.05 0.54 -9.16
C PHE A 172 -3.54 1.97 -9.13
N THR A 173 -4.86 2.10 -9.05
CA THR A 173 -5.54 3.36 -8.76
C THR A 173 -6.48 3.17 -7.59
N PHE A 174 -6.71 4.22 -6.81
CA PHE A 174 -7.54 4.18 -5.62
C PHE A 174 -8.18 5.54 -5.36
N THR A 175 -9.19 5.54 -4.49
CA THR A 175 -9.76 6.76 -3.94
C THR A 175 -9.82 6.68 -2.40
N ILE A 176 -9.63 7.81 -1.73
CA ILE A 176 -9.79 7.93 -0.27
C ILE A 176 -10.87 8.98 0.00
N PRO A 177 -12.08 8.57 0.41
CA PRO A 177 -13.12 9.51 0.79
C PRO A 177 -12.69 10.36 1.99
N LEU A 178 -12.99 11.65 1.95
CA LEU A 178 -12.78 12.57 3.08
C LEU A 178 -14.04 12.73 3.94
N GLU A 179 -15.15 12.16 3.48
CA GLU A 179 -16.49 12.32 4.06
C GLU A 179 -17.27 11.00 3.96
N GLY A 180 -18.34 10.88 4.75
CA GLY A 180 -19.21 9.70 4.77
C GLY A 180 -18.67 8.52 5.59
N GLU A 181 -19.35 7.38 5.48
CA GLU A 181 -19.05 6.17 6.28
C GLU A 181 -17.69 5.54 5.97
N LYS A 182 -17.20 5.70 4.74
CA LYS A 182 -15.89 5.18 4.29
C LYS A 182 -14.76 6.22 4.42
N ARG A 183 -14.94 7.25 5.25
CA ARG A 183 -13.95 8.32 5.42
C ARG A 183 -12.61 7.73 5.87
N GLY A 184 -11.54 8.04 5.12
CA GLY A 184 -10.18 7.61 5.41
C GLY A 184 -9.82 6.20 4.93
N SER A 185 -10.78 5.42 4.44
CA SER A 185 -10.53 4.10 3.87
C SER A 185 -9.92 4.23 2.46
N ILE A 186 -8.96 3.36 2.14
CA ILE A 186 -8.42 3.24 0.78
C ILE A 186 -9.37 2.34 -0.01
N ILE A 187 -9.99 2.88 -1.06
CA ILE A 187 -10.87 2.11 -1.94
C ILE A 187 -10.10 1.83 -3.24
N PRO A 188 -9.64 0.60 -3.48
CA PRO A 188 -8.97 0.25 -4.72
C PRO A 188 -9.96 0.33 -5.89
N LEU A 189 -9.54 0.94 -6.99
CA LEU A 189 -10.31 1.08 -8.22
C LEU A 189 -9.77 0.14 -9.31
N THR A 190 -8.44 0.04 -9.42
CA THR A 190 -7.75 -0.91 -10.30
C THR A 190 -6.54 -1.49 -9.59
N LEU A 191 -6.19 -2.73 -9.91
CA LEU A 191 -4.91 -3.33 -9.55
C LEU A 191 -4.49 -4.24 -10.70
N LEU A 192 -3.35 -3.92 -11.32
CA LEU A 192 -2.75 -4.68 -12.39
C LEU A 192 -1.42 -5.24 -11.91
N VAL A 193 -1.22 -6.54 -12.13
CA VAL A 193 0.02 -7.26 -11.83
C VAL A 193 0.57 -7.78 -13.15
N ASN A 194 1.74 -7.29 -13.57
CA ASN A 194 2.27 -7.54 -14.91
C ASN A 194 1.22 -7.30 -16.03
N LYS A 195 0.37 -6.28 -15.85
CA LYS A 195 -0.76 -5.90 -16.73
C LYS A 195 -1.97 -6.84 -16.69
N GLU A 196 -1.99 -7.82 -15.80
CA GLU A 196 -3.13 -8.72 -15.57
C GLU A 196 -3.97 -8.19 -14.39
N ASP A 197 -5.30 -8.23 -14.51
CA ASP A 197 -6.19 -7.75 -13.45
C ASP A 197 -6.08 -8.63 -12.19
N ALA A 198 -5.78 -8.00 -11.07
CA ALA A 198 -5.64 -8.62 -9.76
C ALA A 198 -6.48 -7.89 -8.69
N LEU A 199 -7.48 -7.09 -9.08
CA LEU A 199 -8.26 -6.24 -8.16
C LEU A 199 -8.84 -6.98 -6.94
N LYS A 200 -9.17 -8.27 -7.06
CA LYS A 200 -9.64 -9.10 -5.94
C LYS A 200 -8.63 -9.17 -4.79
N SER A 201 -7.34 -9.20 -5.09
CA SER A 201 -6.26 -9.21 -4.08
C SER A 201 -6.10 -7.88 -3.35
N ALA A 202 -6.63 -6.77 -3.89
CA ALA A 202 -6.59 -5.47 -3.22
C ALA A 202 -7.65 -5.36 -2.12
N PHE A 203 -8.87 -5.86 -2.38
CA PHE A 203 -9.98 -5.75 -1.43
C PHE A 203 -9.70 -6.49 -0.11
N SER A 204 -9.00 -7.62 -0.16
CA SER A 204 -8.62 -8.39 1.05
C SER A 204 -7.65 -7.66 1.98
N ILE A 205 -6.98 -6.60 1.52
CA ILE A 205 -6.00 -5.84 2.31
C ILE A 205 -6.56 -4.51 2.80
N PHE A 206 -7.41 -3.87 2.01
CA PHE A 206 -7.95 -2.54 2.34
C PHE A 206 -9.31 -2.57 3.03
N GLU A 207 -10.01 -3.71 3.05
CA GLU A 207 -11.09 -3.98 4.00
C GLU A 207 -10.48 -4.38 5.35
N ILE A 208 -9.89 -3.41 6.04
CA ILE A 208 -9.52 -3.56 7.46
C ILE A 208 -10.73 -3.08 8.27
N ASP A 209 -11.44 -4.01 8.90
CA ASP A 209 -12.36 -3.74 10.01
C ASP A 209 -11.60 -3.19 11.24
#